data_AF-A0A948HR14-F1
#
_entry.id   AF-A0A948HR14-F1
#
_cell.length_a   1.000
_cell.length_b   1.000
_cell.length_c   1.000
_cell.angle_alpha   90.00
_cell.angle_beta   90.00
_cell.angle_gamma   90.00
#
_symmetry.space_group_name_H-M   'P 1'
#
loop_
_entity.id
_entity.type
_entity.pdbx_description
1 polymer ?
#
loop_
_entity_poly.entity_id
_entity_poly.type
_entity_poly.pdbx_seq_one_letter_code
_entity_poly.pdbx_strand_id
1 'polypeptide(L)'
;MRPCPCLAGLLLSSLLFSVPALAQGTAPMPQTSDQQWQPLFQQVQGAHLFKDQKTFADAVPHQPSAALLTQWQRARTEPGFDLAAFVTEHFAVPGDTQPYVPPAGETLRAHIEGLWPVLTRTTETVDPNGSLLPLPRPYVVPGGRFREVYYWDSYFTLLGLASSGRWQQVRDMVDNFAFQLDSYGHIPNGNRSYYLSRSQPPFFSLMVDLLATHEGDDAYRRYLPQLRIEHAFWMRGAETLAAGEARERVVRLADGQLLNRYWDDRA
;
A
#
# COMPACT_ATOMS: atom_id res chain seq x y z
N MET A 1 2.87 -76.05 36.47
CA MET A 1 1.94 -75.34 35.58
C MET A 1 1.59 -74.01 36.24
N ARG A 2 2.12 -72.90 35.73
CA ARG A 2 1.83 -71.53 36.18
C ARG A 2 1.26 -70.78 34.97
N PRO A 3 0.13 -70.05 35.09
CA PRO A 3 -0.48 -69.40 33.94
C PRO A 3 0.21 -68.06 33.63
N CYS A 4 0.31 -67.79 32.33
CA CYS A 4 0.83 -66.59 31.71
C CYS A 4 -0.28 -65.51 31.65
N PRO A 5 -0.03 -64.22 31.98
CA PRO A 5 -1.00 -63.17 31.73
C PRO A 5 -0.75 -62.51 30.37
N CYS A 6 -1.72 -62.63 29.45
CA CYS A 6 -1.78 -61.82 28.24
C CYS A 6 -2.10 -60.36 28.60
N LEU A 7 -1.22 -59.43 28.23
CA LEU A 7 -1.53 -58.00 28.18
C LEU A 7 -2.46 -57.72 26.98
N ALA A 8 -3.68 -57.27 27.25
CA ALA A 8 -4.55 -56.66 26.26
C ALA A 8 -4.17 -55.18 26.11
N GLY A 9 -3.67 -54.80 24.94
CA GLY A 9 -3.41 -53.41 24.58
C GLY A 9 -4.70 -52.66 24.24
N LEU A 10 -5.02 -51.62 25.01
CA LEU A 10 -6.06 -50.65 24.70
C LEU A 10 -5.50 -49.61 23.72
N LEU A 11 -5.95 -49.65 22.47
CA LEU A 11 -5.73 -48.59 21.48
C LEU A 11 -6.75 -47.46 21.73
N LEU A 12 -6.27 -46.33 22.27
CA LEU A 12 -7.05 -45.10 22.35
C LEU A 12 -6.96 -44.37 20.99
N SER A 13 -8.05 -44.42 20.22
CA SER A 13 -8.18 -43.67 18.96
C SER A 13 -8.55 -42.21 19.27
N SER A 14 -7.58 -41.30 19.22
CA SER A 14 -7.81 -39.85 19.29
C SER A 14 -8.41 -39.35 17.97
N LEU A 15 -9.73 -39.16 17.94
CA LEU A 15 -10.44 -38.45 16.88
C LEU A 15 -10.14 -36.95 16.99
N LEU A 16 -9.20 -36.47 16.17
CA LEU A 16 -8.97 -35.04 15.94
C LEU A 16 -10.14 -34.50 15.09
N PHE A 17 -11.05 -33.76 15.72
CA PHE A 17 -12.01 -32.94 15.01
C PHE A 17 -11.29 -31.72 14.43
N SER A 18 -10.95 -31.80 13.13
CA SER A 18 -10.50 -30.65 12.36
C SER A 18 -11.68 -29.69 12.17
N VAL A 19 -11.70 -28.59 12.93
CA VAL A 19 -12.58 -27.46 12.66
C VAL A 19 -12.03 -26.77 11.40
N PRO A 20 -12.80 -26.68 10.29
CA PRO A 20 -12.32 -25.95 9.12
C PRO A 20 -12.29 -24.47 9.48
N ALA A 21 -11.11 -23.86 9.38
CA ALA A 21 -10.99 -22.41 9.42
C ALA A 21 -11.82 -21.84 8.27
N LEU A 22 -12.88 -21.12 8.59
CA LEU A 22 -13.62 -20.32 7.62
C LEU A 22 -12.64 -19.31 7.04
N ALA A 23 -12.26 -19.52 5.77
CA ALA A 23 -11.60 -18.50 4.98
C ALA A 23 -12.54 -17.29 4.92
N GLN A 24 -12.23 -16.26 5.71
CA GLN A 24 -12.86 -14.96 5.53
C GLN A 24 -12.48 -14.51 4.12
N GLY A 25 -13.47 -14.45 3.23
CA GLY A 25 -13.27 -13.96 1.87
C GLY A 25 -12.70 -12.55 1.96
N THR A 26 -11.45 -12.37 1.57
CA THR A 26 -10.84 -11.05 1.43
C THR A 26 -11.66 -10.27 0.41
N ALA A 27 -12.15 -9.10 0.78
CA ALA A 27 -12.82 -8.21 -0.16
C ALA A 27 -11.91 -8.03 -1.40
N PRO A 28 -12.48 -8.00 -2.61
CA PRO A 28 -11.68 -7.83 -3.83
C PRO A 28 -10.88 -6.54 -3.75
N MET A 29 -9.61 -6.60 -4.14
CA MET A 29 -8.73 -5.44 -4.17
C MET A 29 -9.34 -4.32 -5.02
N PRO A 30 -9.27 -3.05 -4.58
CA PRO A 30 -9.73 -1.92 -5.37
C PRO A 30 -9.15 -1.95 -6.79
N GLN A 31 -10.02 -1.81 -7.79
CA GLN A 31 -9.58 -1.73 -9.17
C GLN A 31 -8.77 -0.45 -9.42
N THR A 32 -7.77 -0.56 -10.28
CA THR A 32 -6.90 0.57 -10.67
C THR A 32 -7.62 1.48 -11.68
N SER A 33 -7.23 2.76 -11.75
CA SER A 33 -7.82 3.72 -12.71
C SER A 33 -7.72 3.24 -14.17
N ASP A 34 -6.61 2.58 -14.51
CA ASP A 34 -6.39 2.02 -15.84
C ASP A 34 -7.23 0.78 -16.15
N GLN A 35 -7.84 0.14 -15.14
CA GLN A 35 -8.83 -0.93 -15.33
C GLN A 35 -10.25 -0.38 -15.31
N GLN A 36 -10.54 0.54 -14.39
CA GLN A 36 -11.88 1.08 -14.18
C GLN A 36 -12.38 1.91 -15.37
N TRP A 37 -11.49 2.63 -16.04
CA TRP A 37 -11.88 3.59 -17.08
C TRP A 37 -11.41 3.20 -18.48
N GLN A 38 -11.16 1.91 -18.76
CA GLN A 38 -10.86 1.52 -20.14
C GLN A 38 -12.09 1.68 -21.06
N PRO A 39 -11.90 2.11 -22.31
CA PRO A 39 -10.64 2.52 -22.93
C PRO A 39 -10.27 4.01 -22.75
N LEU A 40 -11.16 4.81 -22.12
CA LEU A 40 -10.96 6.25 -21.90
C LEU A 40 -9.60 6.57 -21.27
N PHE A 41 -9.16 5.82 -20.26
CA PHE A 41 -7.86 6.03 -19.60
C PHE A 41 -6.69 6.02 -20.60
N GLN A 42 -6.64 5.02 -21.47
CA GLN A 42 -5.58 4.88 -22.47
C GLN A 42 -5.62 6.03 -23.49
N GLN A 43 -6.81 6.49 -23.86
CA GLN A 43 -6.94 7.60 -24.81
C GLN A 43 -6.47 8.91 -24.20
N VAL A 44 -6.79 9.20 -22.94
CA VAL A 44 -6.30 10.40 -22.25
C VAL A 44 -4.79 10.38 -22.09
N GLN A 45 -4.22 9.24 -21.69
CA GLN A 45 -2.77 9.09 -21.54
C GLN A 45 -2.04 9.20 -22.88
N GLY A 46 -2.57 8.58 -23.94
CA GLY A 46 -2.00 8.62 -25.29
C GLY A 46 -2.14 9.98 -25.98
N ALA A 47 -3.13 10.77 -25.60
CA ALA A 47 -3.30 12.15 -26.07
C ALA A 47 -2.34 13.14 -25.39
N HIS A 48 -1.61 12.73 -24.35
CA HIS A 48 -0.65 13.56 -23.62
C HIS A 48 -1.24 14.90 -23.15
N LEU A 49 -2.50 14.89 -22.68
CA LEU A 49 -3.20 16.10 -22.22
C LEU A 49 -2.53 16.77 -21.01
N PHE A 50 -1.78 15.98 -20.23
CA PHE A 50 -1.04 16.44 -19.06
C PHE A 50 0.45 16.18 -19.24
N LYS A 51 1.29 17.08 -18.72
CA LYS A 51 2.76 16.94 -18.75
C LYS A 51 3.26 15.73 -17.97
N ASP A 52 2.55 15.38 -16.90
CA ASP A 52 2.81 14.23 -16.05
C ASP A 52 1.68 13.21 -16.19
N GLN A 53 2.01 11.97 -16.55
CA GLN A 53 1.06 10.87 -16.68
C GLN A 53 0.37 10.52 -15.35
N LYS A 54 0.99 10.84 -14.21
CA LYS A 54 0.38 10.63 -12.89
C LYS A 54 -0.80 11.58 -12.63
N THR A 55 -0.83 12.75 -13.28
CA THR A 55 -1.91 13.72 -13.11
C THR A 55 -3.28 13.11 -13.38
N PHE A 56 -3.42 12.32 -14.45
CA PHE A 56 -4.70 11.67 -14.76
C PHE A 56 -4.94 10.39 -13.95
N ALA A 57 -3.88 9.67 -13.55
CA ALA A 57 -4.01 8.54 -12.63
C ALA A 57 -4.50 8.96 -11.23
N ASP A 58 -4.24 10.21 -10.85
CA ASP A 58 -4.71 10.81 -9.60
C ASP A 58 -6.07 11.53 -9.72
N ALA A 59 -6.58 11.72 -10.94
CA ALA A 59 -7.84 12.41 -11.17
C ALA A 59 -9.01 11.65 -10.55
N VAL A 60 -10.02 12.38 -10.10
CA VAL A 60 -11.21 11.80 -9.48
C VAL A 60 -12.40 12.07 -10.40
N PRO A 61 -13.07 11.05 -10.95
CA PRO A 61 -14.24 11.27 -11.77
C PRO A 61 -15.40 11.77 -10.90
N HIS A 62 -16.20 12.70 -11.42
CA HIS A 62 -17.36 13.27 -10.70
C HIS A 62 -18.52 12.26 -10.52
N GLN A 63 -18.40 11.07 -11.09
CA GLN A 63 -19.42 10.04 -11.08
C GLN A 63 -18.81 8.63 -11.22
N PRO A 64 -19.57 7.56 -10.93
CA PRO A 64 -19.09 6.18 -11.08
C PRO A 64 -18.64 5.84 -12.50
N SER A 65 -17.60 5.01 -12.60
CA SER A 65 -16.93 4.62 -13.85
C SER A 65 -17.87 4.12 -14.94
N ALA A 66 -18.91 3.35 -14.61
CA ALA A 66 -19.87 2.83 -15.58
C ALA A 66 -20.71 3.94 -16.25
N ALA A 67 -21.14 4.93 -15.47
CA ALA A 67 -21.89 6.08 -15.96
C ALA A 67 -20.97 6.99 -16.81
N LEU A 68 -19.76 7.25 -16.31
CA LEU A 68 -18.73 7.99 -17.02
C LEU A 68 -18.41 7.40 -18.39
N LEU A 69 -18.17 6.09 -18.46
CA LEU A 69 -17.85 5.43 -19.73
C LEU A 69 -19.03 5.45 -20.70
N THR A 70 -20.26 5.30 -20.21
CA THR A 70 -21.47 5.41 -21.04
C THR A 70 -21.61 6.82 -21.63
N GLN A 71 -21.39 7.84 -20.81
CA GLN A 71 -21.43 9.24 -21.25
C GLN A 71 -20.34 9.54 -22.27
N TRP A 72 -19.11 9.12 -21.99
CA TRP A 72 -17.99 9.27 -22.91
C TRP A 72 -18.22 8.58 -24.26
N GLN A 73 -18.77 7.36 -24.26
CA GLN A 73 -19.07 6.62 -25.48
C GLN A 73 -20.09 7.32 -26.39
N ARG A 74 -21.04 8.07 -25.81
CA ARG A 74 -21.98 8.89 -26.57
C ARG A 74 -21.31 10.17 -27.07
N ALA A 75 -20.68 10.92 -26.15
CA ALA A 75 -20.05 12.20 -26.45
C ALA A 75 -19.00 12.08 -27.57
N ARG A 76 -18.18 11.02 -27.57
CA ARG A 76 -17.12 10.83 -28.58
C ARG A 76 -17.61 10.64 -30.02
N THR A 77 -18.92 10.42 -30.22
CA THR A 77 -19.52 10.26 -31.56
C THR A 77 -20.13 11.55 -32.09
N GLU A 78 -20.23 12.59 -31.24
CA GLU A 78 -20.81 13.87 -31.61
C GLU A 78 -19.81 14.71 -32.44
N PRO A 79 -20.29 15.44 -33.46
CA PRO A 79 -19.44 16.38 -34.19
C PRO A 79 -18.84 17.43 -33.25
N GLY A 80 -17.51 17.62 -33.30
CA GLY A 80 -16.81 18.60 -32.47
C GLY A 80 -16.42 18.11 -31.09
N PHE A 81 -16.50 16.80 -30.81
CA PHE A 81 -15.98 16.23 -29.56
C PHE A 81 -14.52 16.61 -29.31
N ASP A 82 -14.25 17.11 -28.11
CA ASP A 82 -12.92 17.44 -27.62
C ASP A 82 -12.63 16.66 -26.32
N LEU A 83 -11.56 15.85 -26.35
CA LEU A 83 -11.21 14.99 -25.22
C LEU A 83 -10.77 15.80 -23.99
N ALA A 84 -10.12 16.94 -24.19
CA ALA A 84 -9.63 17.78 -23.08
C ALA A 84 -10.78 18.48 -22.36
N ALA A 85 -11.76 18.99 -23.09
CA ALA A 85 -13.01 19.53 -22.55
C ALA A 85 -13.78 18.46 -21.78
N PHE A 86 -13.92 17.25 -22.35
CA PHE A 86 -14.56 16.13 -21.67
C PHE A 86 -13.87 15.79 -20.33
N VAL A 87 -12.53 15.71 -20.33
CA VAL A 87 -11.78 15.44 -19.10
C VAL A 87 -11.96 16.55 -18.08
N THR A 88 -11.92 17.82 -18.50
CA THR A 88 -12.08 18.98 -17.63
C THR A 88 -13.47 19.03 -16.98
N GLU A 89 -14.50 18.64 -17.72
CA GLU A 89 -15.89 18.63 -17.23
C GLU A 89 -16.18 17.47 -16.27
N HIS A 90 -15.60 16.29 -16.52
CA HIS A 90 -15.98 15.06 -15.83
C HIS A 90 -15.00 14.59 -14.74
N PHE A 91 -13.84 15.23 -14.61
CA PHE A 91 -12.84 14.87 -13.61
C PHE A 91 -12.37 16.07 -12.79
N ALA A 92 -12.25 15.85 -11.49
CA ALA A 92 -11.44 16.68 -10.62
C ALA A 92 -9.98 16.30 -10.83
N VAL A 93 -9.30 17.07 -11.68
CA VAL A 93 -7.86 16.92 -11.95
C VAL A 93 -7.08 17.60 -10.82
N PRO A 94 -6.08 16.94 -10.23
CA PRO A 94 -5.46 17.47 -9.03
C PRO A 94 -4.47 18.60 -9.42
N GLY A 95 -4.71 19.80 -8.91
CA GLY A 95 -3.93 21.01 -9.27
C GLY A 95 -2.48 20.99 -8.79
N ASP A 96 -1.68 21.98 -9.19
CA ASP A 96 -0.30 22.13 -8.73
C ASP A 96 -0.24 22.51 -7.25
N THR A 97 0.77 21.99 -6.54
CA THR A 97 1.06 22.41 -5.17
C THR A 97 1.73 23.78 -5.19
N GLN A 98 1.18 24.73 -4.42
CA GLN A 98 1.80 26.05 -4.28
C GLN A 98 3.20 25.91 -3.68
N PRO A 99 4.22 26.59 -4.23
CA PRO A 99 5.56 26.57 -3.66
C PRO A 99 5.54 27.13 -2.23
N TYR A 100 6.12 26.38 -1.29
CA TYR A 100 6.35 26.92 0.04
C TYR A 100 7.55 27.89 -0.03
N VAL A 101 7.32 29.15 0.29
CA VAL A 101 8.37 30.18 0.33
C VAL A 101 8.76 30.43 1.78
N PRO A 102 9.98 30.05 2.21
CA PRO A 102 10.44 30.31 3.57
C PRO A 102 10.61 31.81 3.81
N PRO A 103 10.36 32.31 5.05
CA PRO A 103 10.72 33.67 5.43
C PRO A 103 12.20 33.96 5.23
N ALA A 104 12.54 35.21 4.90
CA ALA A 104 13.92 35.64 4.75
C ALA A 104 14.69 35.46 6.08
N GLY A 105 15.85 34.81 6.02
CA GLY A 105 16.70 34.55 7.19
C GLY A 105 16.30 33.33 8.02
N GLU A 106 15.32 32.53 7.58
CA GLU A 106 14.95 31.28 8.25
C GLU A 106 16.11 30.26 8.23
N THR A 107 16.36 29.62 9.38
CA THR A 107 17.37 28.55 9.46
C THR A 107 16.88 27.27 8.81
N LEU A 108 17.80 26.42 8.32
CA LEU A 108 17.44 25.12 7.75
C LEU A 108 16.57 24.26 8.69
N ARG A 109 16.87 24.27 9.99
CA ARG A 109 16.08 23.53 10.99
C ARG A 109 14.65 24.09 11.09
N ALA A 110 14.52 25.41 11.22
CA ALA A 110 13.19 26.05 11.31
C ALA A 110 12.36 25.77 10.06
N HIS A 111 12.99 25.83 8.88
CA HIS A 111 12.36 25.49 7.62
C HIS A 111 11.82 24.06 7.59
N ILE A 112 12.63 23.07 7.99
CA ILE A 112 12.21 21.66 8.05
C ILE A 112 11.05 21.47 9.03
N GLU A 113 11.12 22.08 10.22
CA GLU A 113 10.03 22.01 11.20
C GLU A 113 8.72 22.64 10.69
N GLY A 114 8.83 23.74 9.96
CA GLY A 114 7.71 24.43 9.33
C GLY A 114 7.09 23.66 8.17
N LEU A 115 7.83 22.74 7.54
CA LEU A 115 7.34 21.91 6.44
C LEU A 115 6.52 20.69 6.88
N TRP A 116 6.67 20.18 8.10
CA TRP A 116 5.91 19.00 8.53
C TRP A 116 4.39 19.16 8.40
N PRO A 117 3.77 20.28 8.84
CA PRO A 117 2.35 20.51 8.60
C PRO A 117 1.99 20.65 7.11
N VAL A 118 2.86 21.28 6.31
CA VAL A 118 2.66 21.47 4.86
C VAL A 118 2.66 20.14 4.10
N LEU A 119 3.46 19.18 4.57
CA LEU A 119 3.60 17.84 3.99
C LEU A 119 2.66 16.81 4.62
N THR A 120 1.93 17.16 5.69
CA THR A 120 0.98 16.25 6.32
C THR A 120 -0.34 16.21 5.53
N ARG A 121 -0.91 15.01 5.38
CA ARG A 121 -2.23 14.76 4.78
C ARG A 121 -3.07 13.92 5.74
N THR A 122 -4.39 14.06 5.61
CA THR A 122 -5.38 13.24 6.31
C THR A 122 -6.37 12.74 5.28
N THR A 123 -6.59 11.43 5.24
CA THR A 123 -7.44 10.77 4.23
C THR A 123 -8.25 9.64 4.86
N GLU A 124 -8.83 9.88 6.05
CA GLU A 124 -9.74 8.93 6.69
C GLU A 124 -10.93 8.59 5.78
N THR A 125 -11.38 9.59 5.01
CA THR A 125 -12.35 9.45 3.93
C THR A 125 -11.72 9.86 2.60
N VAL A 126 -12.07 9.14 1.54
CA VAL A 126 -11.62 9.39 0.16
C VAL A 126 -12.81 9.25 -0.78
N ASP A 127 -12.72 9.86 -1.97
CA ASP A 127 -13.72 9.62 -3.00
C ASP A 127 -13.64 8.16 -3.47
N PRO A 128 -14.73 7.39 -3.42
CA PRO A 128 -14.71 5.97 -3.79
C PRO A 128 -14.42 5.72 -5.27
N ASN A 129 -14.52 6.74 -6.12
CA ASN A 129 -14.20 6.65 -7.54
C ASN A 129 -12.76 7.09 -7.84
N GLY A 130 -12.04 7.64 -6.84
CA GLY A 130 -10.64 8.04 -6.97
C GLY A 130 -9.67 6.88 -6.78
N SER A 131 -8.40 7.13 -7.08
CA SER A 131 -7.33 6.15 -6.87
C SER A 131 -6.74 6.17 -5.46
N LEU A 132 -6.97 7.20 -4.64
CA LEU A 132 -6.42 7.32 -3.30
C LEU A 132 -7.08 6.34 -2.33
N LEU A 133 -6.29 5.65 -1.52
CA LEU A 133 -6.75 4.68 -0.54
C LEU A 133 -6.80 5.34 0.86
N PRO A 134 -7.83 5.06 1.66
CA PRO A 134 -7.99 5.71 2.95
C PRO A 134 -6.91 5.25 3.94
N LEU A 135 -6.54 6.13 4.87
CA LEU A 135 -5.64 5.83 5.98
C LEU A 135 -6.22 6.39 7.28
N PRO A 136 -6.19 5.62 8.38
CA PRO A 136 -6.87 5.98 9.63
C PRO A 136 -6.18 7.11 10.42
N ARG A 137 -4.94 7.46 10.09
CA ARG A 137 -4.17 8.50 10.78
C ARG A 137 -3.57 9.50 9.79
N PRO A 138 -3.21 10.72 10.22
CA PRO A 138 -2.41 11.63 9.42
C PRO A 138 -1.06 11.02 9.02
N TYR A 139 -0.53 11.42 7.87
CA TYR A 139 0.77 10.95 7.37
C TYR A 139 1.51 12.05 6.61
N VAL A 140 2.83 11.95 6.56
CA VAL A 140 3.69 12.87 5.80
C VAL A 140 3.92 12.32 4.40
N VAL A 141 3.83 13.19 3.39
CA VAL A 141 4.16 12.87 1.99
C VAL A 141 5.52 13.45 1.60
N PRO A 142 6.21 12.90 0.58
CA PRO A 142 7.49 13.47 0.11
C PRO A 142 7.39 14.90 -0.42
N GLY A 143 6.24 15.27 -1.01
CA GLY A 143 5.98 16.59 -1.56
C GLY A 143 5.96 16.65 -3.10
N GLY A 144 5.52 17.79 -3.64
CA GLY A 144 5.40 18.00 -5.08
C GLY A 144 4.32 17.11 -5.74
N ARG A 145 4.73 16.28 -6.71
CA ARG A 145 3.84 15.31 -7.39
C ARG A 145 3.47 14.09 -6.53
N PHE A 146 4.23 13.85 -5.45
CA PHE A 146 4.02 12.75 -4.52
C PHE A 146 3.03 13.21 -3.44
N ARG A 147 1.76 12.87 -3.63
CA ARG A 147 0.62 13.39 -2.86
C ARG A 147 -0.03 12.33 -1.96
N GLU A 148 0.59 11.17 -1.91
CA GLU A 148 0.24 9.98 -1.16
C GLU A 148 1.44 9.59 -0.28
N VAL A 149 1.22 8.75 0.74
CA VAL A 149 2.33 8.19 1.52
C VAL A 149 3.14 7.26 0.63
N TYR A 150 4.46 7.25 0.81
CA TYR A 150 5.37 6.27 0.18
C TYR A 150 6.04 5.44 1.27
N TYR A 151 6.18 4.14 1.03
CA TYR A 151 6.57 3.20 2.07
C TYR A 151 7.99 3.47 2.60
N TRP A 152 9.04 3.29 1.80
CA TRP A 152 10.42 3.40 2.31
C TRP A 152 10.83 4.85 2.63
N ASP A 153 10.33 5.85 1.88
CA ASP A 153 10.55 7.28 2.13
C ASP A 153 10.09 7.65 3.54
N SER A 154 9.00 7.02 3.99
CA SER A 154 8.46 7.26 5.32
C SER A 154 9.44 6.88 6.42
N TYR A 155 10.24 5.82 6.28
CA TYR A 155 11.20 5.47 7.33
C TYR A 155 12.19 6.60 7.61
N PHE A 156 12.76 7.19 6.56
CA PHE A 156 13.68 8.31 6.70
C PHE A 156 12.98 9.57 7.21
N THR A 157 11.72 9.76 6.84
CA THR A 157 10.87 10.83 7.39
C THR A 157 10.61 10.64 8.89
N LEU A 158 10.35 9.40 9.33
CA LEU A 158 10.14 9.05 10.74
C LEU A 158 11.39 9.33 11.58
N LEU A 159 12.60 9.08 11.06
CA LEU A 159 13.84 9.47 11.75
C LEU A 159 13.90 10.99 12.01
N GLY A 160 13.49 11.79 11.02
CA GLY A 160 13.39 13.25 11.17
C GLY A 160 12.34 13.67 12.20
N LEU A 161 11.14 13.09 12.13
CA LEU A 161 10.06 13.33 13.10
C LEU A 161 10.48 12.96 14.53
N ALA A 162 11.11 11.79 14.71
CA ALA A 162 11.63 11.32 15.99
C ALA A 162 12.71 12.27 16.54
N SER A 163 13.66 12.70 15.70
CA SER A 163 14.68 13.68 16.08
C SER A 163 14.08 15.03 16.48
N SER A 164 12.90 15.36 15.96
CA SER A 164 12.13 16.56 16.28
C SER A 164 11.18 16.38 17.49
N GLY A 165 11.20 15.21 18.15
CA GLY A 165 10.33 14.88 19.29
C GLY A 165 8.87 14.59 18.93
N ARG A 166 8.54 14.42 17.65
CA ARG A 166 7.17 14.24 17.12
C ARG A 166 6.71 12.78 17.16
N TRP A 167 6.85 12.14 18.32
CA TRP A 167 6.61 10.70 18.48
C TRP A 167 5.17 10.26 18.21
N GLN A 168 4.18 11.12 18.45
CA GLN A 168 2.80 10.83 18.05
C GLN A 168 2.66 10.69 16.53
N GLN A 169 3.31 11.57 15.74
CA GLN A 169 3.28 11.48 14.28
C GLN A 169 4.05 10.24 13.78
N VAL A 170 5.14 9.87 14.46
CA VAL A 170 5.84 8.61 14.19
C VAL A 170 4.88 7.44 14.38
N ARG A 171 4.21 7.41 15.53
CA ARG A 171 3.24 6.37 15.87
C ARG A 171 2.08 6.29 14.88
N ASP A 172 1.49 7.42 14.53
CA ASP A 172 0.40 7.54 13.57
C ASP A 172 0.75 6.94 12.21
N MET A 173 1.96 7.20 11.72
CA MET A 173 2.44 6.62 10.45
C MET A 173 2.71 5.11 10.54
N VAL A 174 3.25 4.61 11.66
CA VAL A 174 3.40 3.14 11.86
C VAL A 174 2.03 2.46 11.93
N ASP A 175 1.05 3.06 12.60
CA ASP A 175 -0.34 2.57 12.63
C ASP A 175 -0.96 2.54 11.22
N ASN A 176 -0.69 3.53 10.36
CA ASN A 176 -1.12 3.53 8.96
C ASN A 176 -0.51 2.38 8.13
N PHE A 177 0.74 2.02 8.38
CA PHE A 177 1.38 0.89 7.69
C PHE A 177 0.88 -0.46 8.20
N ALA A 178 0.64 -0.58 9.51
CA ALA A 178 -0.04 -1.73 10.09
C ALA A 178 -1.43 -1.92 9.50
N PHE A 179 -2.21 -0.84 9.35
CA PHE A 179 -3.51 -0.86 8.70
C PHE A 179 -3.45 -1.36 7.24
N GLN A 180 -2.44 -0.93 6.47
CA GLN A 180 -2.24 -1.41 5.09
C GLN A 180 -1.91 -2.90 5.05
N LEU A 181 -1.10 -3.39 5.99
CA LEU A 181 -0.82 -4.82 6.12
C LEU A 181 -2.08 -5.63 6.41
N ASP A 182 -2.90 -5.17 7.35
CA ASP A 182 -4.17 -5.84 7.69
C ASP A 182 -5.18 -5.77 6.53
N SER A 183 -5.18 -4.69 5.74
CA SER A 183 -6.16 -4.46 4.66
C SER A 183 -5.79 -5.13 3.33
N TYR A 184 -4.50 -5.13 2.98
CA TYR A 184 -4.00 -5.52 1.65
C TYR A 184 -3.01 -6.68 1.68
N GLY A 185 -2.68 -7.18 2.87
CA GLY A 185 -1.69 -8.25 3.06
C GLY A 185 -0.25 -7.84 2.78
N HIS A 186 0.00 -6.56 2.49
CA HIS A 186 1.32 -5.96 2.25
C HIS A 186 1.21 -4.43 2.33
N ILE A 187 2.33 -3.74 2.44
CA ILE A 187 2.38 -2.29 2.29
C ILE A 187 2.59 -1.98 0.79
N PRO A 188 1.63 -1.36 0.09
CA PRO A 188 1.82 -0.95 -1.30
C PRO A 188 2.92 0.11 -1.42
N ASN A 189 3.43 0.34 -2.63
CA ASN A 189 4.42 1.39 -2.91
C ASN A 189 4.00 2.77 -2.34
N GLY A 190 2.71 3.09 -2.47
CA GLY A 190 2.03 4.17 -1.75
C GLY A 190 0.53 3.91 -1.67
N ASN A 191 -0.23 4.73 -0.94
CA ASN A 191 -1.67 4.51 -0.72
C ASN A 191 -2.54 4.89 -1.93
N ARG A 192 -2.27 4.30 -3.09
CA ARG A 192 -3.04 4.45 -4.33
C ARG A 192 -3.38 3.08 -4.91
N SER A 193 -4.56 2.92 -5.52
CA SER A 193 -5.01 1.64 -6.08
C SER A 193 -4.04 1.09 -7.12
N TYR A 194 -3.48 1.94 -7.98
CA TYR A 194 -2.47 1.56 -8.98
C TYR A 194 -1.11 1.13 -8.40
N TYR A 195 -0.92 1.21 -7.07
CA TYR A 195 0.23 0.69 -6.36
C TYR A 195 -0.02 -0.63 -5.63
N LEU A 196 -1.26 -1.13 -5.60
CA LEU A 196 -1.61 -2.36 -4.87
C LEU A 196 -1.01 -3.65 -5.46
N SER A 197 -0.41 -3.59 -6.65
CA SER A 197 0.24 -4.76 -7.27
C SER A 197 1.69 -4.97 -6.81
N ARG A 198 2.27 -4.03 -6.05
CA ARG A 198 3.66 -4.10 -5.61
C ARG A 198 3.91 -3.37 -4.31
N SER A 199 4.96 -3.79 -3.61
CA SER A 199 5.49 -3.08 -2.46
C SER A 199 6.66 -2.14 -2.84
N GLN A 200 7.45 -1.78 -1.84
CA GLN A 200 8.70 -1.03 -1.90
C GLN A 200 9.72 -1.74 -0.97
N PRO A 201 10.97 -1.25 -0.84
CA PRO A 201 11.91 -1.82 0.14
C PRO A 201 11.26 -1.98 1.54
N PRO A 202 11.36 -3.16 2.20
CA PRO A 202 10.61 -3.44 3.42
C PRO A 202 11.27 -2.83 4.66
N PHE A 203 10.77 -1.65 5.07
CA PHE A 203 11.28 -0.90 6.21
C PHE A 203 10.38 -0.96 7.46
N PHE A 204 9.22 -1.62 7.44
CA PHE A 204 8.27 -1.61 8.56
C PHE A 204 8.87 -2.19 9.84
N SER A 205 9.69 -3.24 9.77
CA SER A 205 10.46 -3.72 10.93
C SER A 205 11.35 -2.64 11.53
N LEU A 206 12.04 -1.87 10.70
CA LEU A 206 12.88 -0.75 11.14
C LEU A 206 12.05 0.42 11.69
N MET A 207 10.84 0.65 11.18
CA MET A 207 9.91 1.63 11.73
C MET A 207 9.42 1.21 13.13
N VAL A 208 9.14 -0.09 13.32
CA VAL A 208 8.79 -0.65 14.63
C VAL A 208 9.98 -0.59 15.59
N ASP A 209 11.19 -0.90 15.14
CA ASP A 209 12.43 -0.73 15.92
C ASP A 209 12.62 0.72 16.37
N LEU A 210 12.44 1.68 15.46
CA LEU A 210 12.51 3.10 15.79
C LEU A 210 11.50 3.47 16.90
N LEU A 211 10.26 3.03 16.77
CA LEU A 211 9.24 3.29 17.77
C LEU A 211 9.55 2.60 19.12
N ALA A 212 10.14 1.41 19.09
CA ALA A 212 10.59 0.70 20.29
C ALA A 212 11.68 1.45 21.06
N THR A 213 12.46 2.32 20.40
CA THR A 213 13.40 3.21 21.12
C THR A 213 12.69 4.23 22.03
N HIS A 214 11.40 4.47 21.82
CA HIS A 214 10.56 5.38 22.60
C HIS A 214 9.57 4.65 23.51
N GLU A 215 8.90 3.61 22.99
CA GLU A 215 7.85 2.87 23.70
C GLU A 215 8.33 1.55 24.36
N GLY A 216 9.58 1.15 24.12
CA GLY A 216 10.10 -0.15 24.55
C GLY A 216 9.43 -1.33 23.83
N ASP A 217 9.47 -2.50 24.46
CA ASP A 217 8.99 -3.77 23.89
C ASP A 217 7.50 -3.79 23.52
N ASP A 218 6.71 -2.85 24.03
CA ASP A 218 5.29 -2.76 23.70
C ASP A 218 5.05 -2.44 22.22
N ALA A 219 5.98 -1.73 21.56
CA ALA A 219 5.96 -1.56 20.12
C ALA A 219 6.05 -2.92 19.39
N TYR A 220 7.00 -3.77 19.78
CA TYR A 220 7.14 -5.11 19.19
C TYR A 220 5.91 -5.97 19.43
N ARG A 221 5.40 -6.02 20.67
CA ARG A 221 4.20 -6.81 21.00
C ARG A 221 3.00 -6.38 20.17
N ARG A 222 2.87 -5.08 19.93
CA ARG A 222 1.75 -4.50 19.19
C ARG A 222 1.79 -4.83 17.71
N TYR A 223 2.96 -4.74 17.07
CA TYR A 223 3.09 -4.89 15.62
C TYR A 223 3.59 -6.27 15.17
N LEU A 224 3.86 -7.20 16.09
CA LEU A 224 4.24 -8.57 15.75
C LEU A 224 3.27 -9.26 14.77
N PRO A 225 1.94 -9.10 14.87
CA PRO A 225 1.02 -9.66 13.87
C PRO A 225 1.32 -9.13 12.46
N GLN A 226 1.48 -7.81 12.31
CA GLN A 226 1.72 -7.16 11.02
C GLN A 226 3.12 -7.44 10.46
N LEU A 227 4.14 -7.56 11.32
CA LEU A 227 5.48 -8.02 10.92
C LEU A 227 5.43 -9.43 10.30
N ARG A 228 4.59 -10.32 10.85
CA ARG A 228 4.37 -11.66 10.29
C ARG A 228 3.62 -11.62 8.96
N ILE A 229 2.62 -10.74 8.83
CA ILE A 229 1.91 -10.52 7.56
C ILE A 229 2.89 -10.08 6.48
N GLU A 230 3.72 -9.08 6.75
CA GLU A 230 4.69 -8.59 5.78
C GLU A 230 5.70 -9.68 5.39
N HIS A 231 6.26 -10.39 6.37
CA HIS A 231 7.17 -11.50 6.10
C HIS A 231 6.51 -12.59 5.24
N ALA A 232 5.26 -12.95 5.52
CA ALA A 232 4.50 -13.92 4.73
C ALA A 232 4.25 -13.43 3.29
N PHE A 233 4.07 -12.13 3.07
CA PHE A 233 4.00 -11.55 1.73
C PHE A 233 5.30 -11.73 0.95
N TRP A 234 6.44 -11.40 1.54
CA TRP A 234 7.74 -11.54 0.88
C TRP A 234 8.12 -12.99 0.62
N MET A 235 7.74 -13.91 1.51
CA MET A 235 8.08 -15.33 1.43
C MET A 235 7.02 -16.21 0.76
N ARG A 236 6.00 -15.60 0.13
CA ARG A 236 4.88 -16.33 -0.48
C ARG A 236 5.38 -17.31 -1.54
N GLY A 237 5.02 -18.58 -1.37
CA GLY A 237 5.41 -19.68 -2.28
C GLY A 237 6.80 -20.27 -2.06
N ALA A 238 7.56 -19.81 -1.05
CA ALA A 238 8.91 -20.31 -0.79
C ALA A 238 8.97 -21.82 -0.47
N GLU A 239 7.97 -22.34 0.25
CA GLU A 239 7.93 -23.74 0.72
C GLU A 239 7.93 -24.76 -0.43
N THR A 240 7.30 -24.42 -1.56
CA THR A 240 7.14 -25.32 -2.70
C THR A 240 8.05 -24.98 -3.88
N LEU A 241 8.92 -23.98 -3.74
CA LEU A 241 9.78 -23.51 -4.83
C LEU A 241 10.97 -24.46 -5.04
N ALA A 242 11.19 -24.95 -6.26
CA ALA A 242 12.33 -25.82 -6.55
C ALA A 242 13.64 -25.02 -6.66
N ALA A 243 14.79 -25.70 -6.51
CA ALA A 243 16.10 -25.06 -6.64
C ALA A 243 16.32 -24.58 -8.09
N GLY A 244 16.83 -23.35 -8.25
CA GLY A 244 17.01 -22.70 -9.54
C GLY A 244 15.75 -21.97 -10.05
N GLU A 245 14.65 -21.98 -9.32
CA GLU A 245 13.41 -21.33 -9.72
C GLU A 245 13.15 -20.01 -8.96
N ALA A 246 12.26 -19.20 -9.52
CA ALA A 246 11.72 -18.01 -8.88
C ALA A 246 10.21 -17.96 -9.03
N ARG A 247 9.53 -17.57 -7.97
CA ARG A 247 8.08 -17.34 -7.95
C ARG A 247 7.82 -16.04 -7.22
N GLU A 248 7.15 -15.11 -7.91
CA GLU A 248 6.85 -13.80 -7.36
C GLU A 248 8.12 -13.14 -6.77
N ARG A 249 8.10 -12.83 -5.47
CA ARG A 249 9.16 -12.19 -4.70
C ARG A 249 10.23 -13.14 -4.17
N VAL A 250 10.12 -14.46 -4.39
CA VAL A 250 11.05 -15.46 -3.87
C VAL A 250 11.89 -16.06 -4.98
N VAL A 251 13.18 -16.21 -4.72
CA VAL A 251 14.14 -16.93 -5.57
C VAL A 251 14.80 -18.03 -4.74
N ARG A 252 14.79 -19.27 -5.23
CA ARG A 252 15.61 -20.34 -4.67
C ARG A 252 16.80 -20.55 -5.59
N LEU A 253 18.00 -20.26 -5.09
CA LEU A 253 19.23 -20.49 -5.84
C LEU A 253 19.46 -22.00 -6.08
N ALA A 254 20.38 -22.31 -7.01
CA ALA A 254 20.68 -23.70 -7.37
C ALA A 254 21.23 -24.53 -6.19
N ASP A 255 21.85 -23.88 -5.22
CA ASP A 255 22.35 -24.49 -3.98
C ASP A 255 21.29 -24.62 -2.87
N GLY A 256 20.04 -24.20 -3.16
CA GLY A 256 18.90 -24.29 -2.25
C GLY A 256 18.69 -23.06 -1.36
N GLN A 257 19.59 -22.08 -1.36
CA GLN A 257 19.42 -20.83 -0.61
C GLN A 257 18.19 -20.06 -1.07
N LEU A 258 17.42 -19.50 -0.12
CA LEU A 258 16.27 -18.66 -0.39
C LEU A 258 16.64 -17.18 -0.24
N LEU A 259 16.32 -16.41 -1.26
CA LEU A 259 16.45 -14.96 -1.29
C LEU A 259 15.16 -14.32 -1.81
N ASN A 260 15.07 -13.00 -1.67
CA ASN A 260 13.97 -12.23 -2.24
C ASN A 260 14.41 -11.38 -3.42
N ARG A 261 13.46 -11.06 -4.30
CA ARG A 261 13.58 -10.09 -5.39
C ARG A 261 12.37 -9.16 -5.39
N TYR A 262 12.49 -8.01 -6.04
CA TYR A 262 11.33 -7.18 -6.35
C TYR A 262 10.49 -7.84 -7.44
N TRP A 263 9.17 -7.70 -7.32
CA TRP A 263 8.19 -8.25 -8.25
C TRP A 263 6.89 -7.44 -8.15
N ASP A 264 6.29 -7.16 -9.29
CA ASP A 264 4.95 -6.57 -9.39
C ASP A 264 3.99 -7.67 -9.89
N ASP A 265 2.84 -7.83 -9.25
CA ASP A 265 1.87 -8.88 -9.59
C ASP A 265 1.17 -8.64 -10.95
N ARG A 266 1.41 -7.49 -11.58
CA ARG A 266 0.98 -7.15 -12.95
C ARG A 266 2.12 -7.17 -13.97
N ALA A 267 3.34 -7.59 -13.59
CA ALA A 267 4.51 -7.67 -14.47
C ALA A 267 4.42 -8.79 -15.51
#